data_AF-A0A964HHZ3-F1
#
_entry.id   AF-A0A964HHZ3-F1
#
_cell.length_a   1.000
_cell.length_b   1.000
_cell.length_c   1.000
_cell.angle_alpha   90.00
_cell.angle_beta   90.00
_cell.angle_gamma   90.00
#
_symmetry.space_group_name_H-M   'P 1'
#
loop_
_entity.id
_entity.type
_entity.pdbx_description
1 polymer ?
#
loop_
_entity_poly.entity_id
_entity_poly.type
_entity_poly.pdbx_seq_one_letter_code
_entity_poly.pdbx_strand_id
1 'polypeptide(L)' 'MANIMIRKGDKGYVFYMPKRDIEDSITSMEFDTPEKWGGEIKLGNGGVYYIDPQPA' A
#
# COMPACT_ATOMS: atom_id res chain seq x y z
N MET A 1 10.03 1.35 -14.53
CA MET A 1 8.88 0.75 -13.81
C MET A 1 9.25 0.62 -12.34
N ALA A 2 8.45 1.20 -11.45
CA ALA A 2 8.56 0.91 -10.03
C ALA A 2 7.71 -0.33 -9.77
N ASN A 3 8.35 -1.43 -9.38
CA ASN A 3 7.61 -2.59 -8.89
C ASN A 3 7.28 -2.29 -7.43
N ILE A 4 6.01 -2.21 -7.12
CA ILE A 4 5.49 -2.06 -5.78
C ILE A 4 4.70 -3.32 -5.49
N MET A 5 4.94 -3.92 -4.33
CA MET A 5 4.21 -5.08 -3.85
C MET A 5 3.43 -4.66 -2.61
N ILE A 6 2.13 -4.97 -2.60
CA ILE A 6 1.33 -4.89 -1.39
C ILE A 6 0.97 -6.30 -0.96
N ARG A 7 1.21 -6.58 0.31
CA ARG A 7 0.87 -7.86 0.92
C ARG A 7 -0.15 -7.64 2.03
N LYS A 8 -1.27 -8.36 1.99
CA LYS A 8 -2.21 -8.45 3.11
C LYS A 8 -1.74 -9.56 4.06
N GLY A 9 -1.57 -9.23 5.34
CA GLY A 9 -1.33 -10.17 6.43
C GLY A 9 -2.41 -10.03 7.52
N ASP A 10 -2.31 -10.82 8.57
CA ASP A 10 -3.29 -10.83 9.69
C ASP A 10 -3.50 -9.46 10.36
N LYS A 11 -2.47 -8.59 10.35
CA LYS A 11 -2.50 -7.28 11.01
C LYS A 11 -2.78 -6.11 10.06
N GLY A 12 -3.01 -6.36 8.77
CA GLY A 12 -3.24 -5.32 7.76
C GLY A 12 -2.36 -5.46 6.52
N TYR A 13 -2.04 -4.35 5.86
CA TYR A 13 -1.27 -4.33 4.62
C TYR A 13 0.17 -3.87 4.85
N VAL A 14 1.11 -4.52 4.15
CA VAL A 14 2.53 -4.19 4.10
C VAL A 14 2.88 -3.73 2.69
N PHE A 15 3.54 -2.59 2.61
CA PHE A 15 4.07 -2.02 1.38
C PHE A 15 5.55 -2.40 1.22
N TYR A 16 5.92 -2.90 0.05
CA TYR A 16 7.29 -3.22 -0.30
C TYR A 16 7.68 -2.63 -1.65
N MET A 17 8.77 -1.86 -1.67
CA MET A 17 9.36 -1.31 -2.90
C MET A 17 10.86 -1.66 -2.99
N PRO A 18 11.24 -2.72 -3.73
CA PRO A 18 12.62 -3.20 -3.79
C PRO A 18 13.60 -2.16 -4.35
N LYS A 19 13.13 -1.29 -5.26
CA LYS A 19 14.00 -0.28 -5.88
C LYS A 19 14.57 0.75 -4.90
N ARG A 20 13.88 1.01 -3.79
CA ARG A 20 14.36 1.90 -2.72
C ARG A 20 14.61 1.17 -1.40
N ASP A 21 14.49 -0.16 -1.40
CA ASP A 21 14.58 -0.96 -0.18
C ASP A 21 13.65 -0.45 0.94
N ILE A 22 12.39 -0.15 0.56
CA ILE A 22 11.38 0.34 1.50
C ILE A 22 10.41 -0.81 1.79
N GLU A 23 10.35 -1.22 3.05
CA GLU A 23 9.33 -2.11 3.58
C GLU A 23 8.67 -1.43 4.78
N ASP A 24 7.36 -1.18 4.72
CA ASP A 24 6.66 -0.50 5.80
C ASP A 24 5.18 -0.90 5.87
N SER A 25 4.56 -0.69 7.02
CA SER A 25 3.14 -1.00 7.22
C SER A 25 2.27 0.15 6.74
N ILE A 26 1.19 -0.17 6.02
CA ILE A 26 0.23 0.84 5.58
C ILE A 26 -0.61 1.24 6.79
N THR A 27 -0.51 2.51 7.17
CA THR A 27 -1.23 3.10 8.30
C THR A 27 -2.58 3.67 7.87
N SER A 28 -2.72 4.08 6.61
CA SER A 28 -4.01 4.48 6.04
C SER A 28 -4.03 4.22 4.54
N MET A 29 -5.21 3.88 4.04
CA MET A 29 -5.48 3.66 2.62
C MET A 29 -6.78 4.37 2.27
N GLU A 30 -6.79 5.13 1.17
CA GLU A 30 -7.95 5.90 0.72
C GLU A 30 -9.13 5.01 0.34
N PHE A 31 -8.85 3.93 -0.39
CA PHE A 31 -9.82 2.90 -0.71
C PHE A 31 -9.37 1.59 -0.06
N ASP A 32 -9.98 1.21 1.06
CA ASP A 32 -9.88 -0.15 1.64
C ASP A 32 -11.31 -0.67 1.85
N THR A 33 -12.08 -0.73 0.76
CA THR A 33 -13.45 -1.24 0.80
C THR A 33 -13.48 -2.64 0.18
N PRO A 34 -14.48 -3.47 0.52
CA PRO A 34 -14.66 -4.78 -0.10
C PRO A 34 -14.96 -4.72 -1.62
N GLU A 35 -15.16 -3.53 -2.19
CA GLU A 35 -15.38 -3.33 -3.63
C GLU A 35 -14.09 -2.94 -4.37
N LYS A 36 -13.20 -2.18 -3.71
CA LYS A 36 -11.95 -1.70 -4.30
C LYS A 36 -10.92 -1.36 -3.24
N TRP A 37 -9.66 -1.53 -3.63
CA TRP A 37 -8.50 -1.19 -2.81
C TRP A 37 -7.50 -0.30 -3.56
N GLY A 38 -6.74 0.51 -2.84
CA GLY A 38 -5.73 1.42 -3.39
C GLY A 38 -6.03 2.89 -3.15
N GLY A 39 -5.68 3.74 -4.12
CA GLY A 39 -5.69 5.20 -3.99
C GLY A 39 -4.46 5.73 -3.26
N GLU A 40 -4.64 6.82 -2.50
CA GLU A 40 -3.60 7.35 -1.62
C GLU A 40 -3.35 6.41 -0.43
N ILE A 41 -2.14 5.87 -0.33
CA ILE A 41 -1.67 5.08 0.81
C ILE A 41 -0.63 5.85 1.61
N LYS A 42 -0.75 5.76 2.93
CA LYS A 42 0.17 6.35 3.90
C LYS A 42 0.88 5.25 4.66
N LEU A 43 2.20 5.29 4.63
CA LEU A 43 3.08 4.41 5.37
C LEU A 43 3.34 4.97 6.76
N GLY A 44 3.67 4.10 7.71
CA GLY A 44 4.04 4.49 9.07
C GLY A 44 5.30 5.35 9.14
N ASN A 45 6.22 5.17 8.17
CA ASN A 45 7.39 6.03 8.00
C ASN A 45 7.09 7.44 7.45
N GLY A 46 5.81 7.79 7.22
CA GLY A 46 5.38 9.07 6.66
C GLY A 46 5.41 9.13 5.12
N GLY A 47 5.78 8.04 4.44
CA GLY A 47 5.73 7.94 2.99
C GLY A 47 4.29 7.94 2.47
N VAL A 48 4.02 8.74 1.44
CA VAL A 48 2.72 8.77 0.76
C VAL A 48 2.92 8.28 -0.67
N TYR A 49 2.15 7.28 -1.07
CA TYR A 49 2.20 6.70 -2.41
C TYR A 49 0.79 6.63 -2.98
N TYR A 50 0.70 6.72 -4.31
CA TYR A 50 -0.56 6.54 -5.02
C TYR A 50 -0.53 5.21 -5.76
N ILE A 51 -1.56 4.40 -5.53
CA ILE A 51 -1.79 3.14 -6.23
C ILE A 51 -3.10 3.28 -6.97
N ASP A 52 -3.09 2.92 -8.25
CA ASP A 52 -4.30 2.95 -9.06
C ASP A 52 -5.37 2.06 -8.40
N PRO A 53 -6.57 2.59 -8.07
CA PRO A 53 -7.58 1.81 -7.37
C PRO A 53 -7.97 0.57 -8.16
N GLN A 54 -7.72 -0.60 -7.58
CA GLN A 54 -8.06 -1.88 -8.17
C GLN A 54 -9.32 -2.45 -7.52
N PRO A 55 -10.13 -3.23 -8.25
CA PRO A 55 -11.19 -4.01 -7.64
C PRO A 55 -10.60 -5.01 -6.62
N ALA A 56 -11.31 -5.21 -5.50
CA ALA A 56 -10.90 -6.11 -4.41
C ALA A 56 -11.15 -7.60 -4.70
#